data_AF-A0A8S4QS58-F1
#
_entry.id   AF-A0A8S4QS58-F1
#
_cell.length_a   1.000
_cell.length_b   1.000
_cell.length_c   1.000
_cell.angle_alpha   90.00
_cell.angle_beta   90.00
_cell.angle_gamma   90.00
#
_symmetry.space_group_name_H-M   'P 1'
#
loop_
_entity.id
_entity.type
_entity.pdbx_description
1 polymer ?
#
loop_
_entity_poly.entity_id
_entity_poly.type
_entity_poly.pdbx_seq_one_letter_code
_entity_poly.pdbx_strand_id
1 'polypeptide(L)'
;FMPLIIGQNSDDQLSFYFMDPGPFSKSLTGKPKLKVVYIGDTGPNKNVSIEVESEKQLCDIYYVSDAPVDHIGESAYMCLQPGKFAWRANSAGGEVSGNGEGELRAGGVYVLCIRERLGRLDMAVLHAPNPPNELNLAWIVPQYLLVSMAEIMFAVSGLEFSFTQVLSMINI
;
A
#
# COMPACT_ATOMS: atom_id res chain seq x y z
N PHE A 1 8.61 -4.02 11.41
CA PHE A 1 9.18 -4.71 10.24
C PHE A 1 9.89 -3.66 9.39
N MET A 2 11.19 -3.82 9.15
CA MET A 2 11.95 -2.95 8.26
C MET A 2 11.96 -3.60 6.87
N PRO A 3 11.38 -2.96 5.85
CA PRO A 3 11.45 -3.48 4.48
C PRO A 3 12.92 -3.48 4.00
N LEU A 4 13.31 -4.59 3.36
CA LEU A 4 14.59 -4.72 2.69
C LEU A 4 14.31 -4.84 1.19
N ILE A 5 14.84 -3.91 0.40
CA ILE A 5 14.88 -4.02 -1.06
C ILE A 5 16.23 -4.63 -1.41
N ILE A 6 16.20 -5.74 -2.16
CA ILE A 6 17.40 -6.37 -2.72
C ILE A 6 17.36 -6.09 -4.21
N GLY A 7 18.33 -5.32 -4.70
CA GLY A 7 18.43 -4.94 -6.10
C GLY A 7 19.85 -5.11 -6.61
N GLN A 8 20.02 -4.98 -7.93
CA GLN A 8 21.34 -4.78 -8.52
C GLN A 8 21.52 -3.30 -8.83
N ASN A 9 22.67 -2.73 -8.44
CA ASN A 9 23.03 -1.35 -8.76
C ASN A 9 23.38 -1.22 -10.26
N SER A 10 23.69 -0.01 -10.74
CA SER A 10 24.13 0.29 -12.11
C SER A 10 25.35 -0.53 -12.55
N ASP A 11 26.23 -0.89 -11.60
CA ASP A 11 27.45 -1.68 -11.81
C ASP A 11 27.24 -3.21 -11.68
N ASP A 12 26.00 -3.69 -11.76
CA ASP A 12 25.61 -5.11 -11.58
C ASP A 12 25.99 -5.73 -10.22
N GLN A 13 26.36 -4.90 -9.23
CA GLN A 13 26.60 -5.34 -7.87
C GLN A 13 25.27 -5.49 -7.11
N LEU A 14 25.17 -6.55 -6.30
CA LEU A 14 24.01 -6.75 -5.42
C LEU A 14 24.06 -5.72 -4.29
N SER A 15 23.02 -4.91 -4.15
CA SER A 15 22.90 -3.90 -3.12
C SER A 15 21.65 -4.10 -2.28
N PHE A 16 21.82 -3.87 -0.98
CA PHE A 16 20.80 -4.01 0.04
C PHE A 16 20.37 -2.63 0.48
N TYR A 17 19.08 -2.34 0.35
CA TYR A 17 18.53 -1.03 0.70
C TYR A 17 17.46 -1.19 1.75
N PHE A 18 17.69 -0.54 2.89
CA PHE A 18 16.77 -0.50 4.00
C PHE A 18 15.88 0.72 3.82
N MET A 19 14.60 0.49 3.55
CA MET A 19 13.63 1.57 3.48
C MET A 19 13.13 1.91 4.88
N ASP A 20 12.92 3.21 5.13
CA ASP A 20 12.41 3.68 6.41
C ASP A 20 11.09 2.96 6.79
N PRO A 21 11.01 2.38 8.01
CA PRO A 21 9.83 1.63 8.46
C PRO A 21 8.61 2.51 8.76
N GLY A 22 8.77 3.84 8.75
CA GLY A 22 7.82 4.81 9.28
C GLY A 22 6.40 4.78 8.72
N PRO A 23 6.14 4.51 7.42
CA PRO A 23 4.78 4.67 6.88
C PRO A 23 4.14 3.41 6.28
N PHE A 24 4.54 2.20 6.68
CA PHE A 24 3.78 0.98 6.31
C PHE A 24 2.41 0.87 6.98
N SER A 25 2.02 1.86 7.78
CA SER A 25 0.68 1.92 8.36
C SER A 25 -0.37 1.97 7.26
N LYS A 26 -1.29 1.00 7.30
CA LYS A 26 -2.46 0.92 6.42
C LYS A 26 -3.11 2.30 6.32
N SER A 27 -3.50 2.67 5.11
CA SER A 27 -4.15 3.96 4.90
C SER A 27 -5.48 4.01 5.67
N LEU A 28 -5.55 4.87 6.70
CA LEU A 28 -6.75 5.08 7.50
C LEU A 28 -7.93 5.61 6.67
N THR A 29 -7.63 6.26 5.53
CA THR A 29 -8.62 6.88 4.65
C THR A 29 -9.11 5.95 3.53
N GLY A 30 -8.63 4.70 3.47
CA GLY A 30 -8.95 3.75 2.40
C GLY A 30 -8.32 4.05 1.03
N LYS A 31 -7.70 5.23 0.87
CA LYS A 31 -6.97 5.59 -0.36
C LYS A 31 -5.60 4.88 -0.41
N PRO A 32 -5.19 4.29 -1.55
CA PRO A 32 -3.87 3.69 -1.67
C PRO A 32 -2.77 4.73 -1.44
N LYS A 33 -1.67 4.27 -0.84
CA LYS A 33 -0.43 5.06 -0.72
C LYS A 33 0.59 4.51 -1.71
N LEU A 34 1.28 5.40 -2.43
CA LEU A 34 2.37 5.07 -3.32
C LEU A 34 3.64 5.79 -2.87
N LYS A 35 4.75 5.07 -2.81
CA LYS A 35 6.09 5.64 -2.69
C LYS A 35 6.90 5.25 -3.92
N VAL A 36 7.69 6.17 -4.43
CA VAL A 36 8.59 5.93 -5.56
C VAL A 36 10.02 5.86 -5.04
N VAL A 37 10.73 4.83 -5.47
CA VAL A 37 12.15 4.62 -5.20
C VAL A 37 12.86 4.56 -6.53
N TYR A 38 13.78 5.48 -6.74
CA TYR A 38 14.67 5.51 -7.90
C TYR A 38 16.00 4.87 -7.51
N ILE A 39 16.49 3.96 -8.33
CA ILE A 39 17.80 3.31 -8.18
C ILE A 39 18.59 3.61 -9.45
N GLY A 40 19.59 4.49 -9.34
CA GLY A 40 20.37 4.99 -10.46
C GLY A 40 21.26 6.15 -10.04
N ASP A 41 22.22 6.50 -10.89
CA ASP A 41 23.21 7.54 -10.57
C ASP A 41 22.57 8.92 -10.62
N THR A 42 22.28 9.46 -9.44
CA THR A 42 21.73 10.81 -9.27
C THR A 42 22.82 11.73 -8.76
N GLY A 43 22.99 12.90 -9.38
CA GLY A 43 24.02 13.85 -8.98
C GLY A 43 23.75 15.26 -9.53
N PRO A 44 24.64 16.24 -9.28
CA PRO A 44 24.37 17.65 -9.56
C PRO A 44 24.15 17.97 -11.05
N ASN A 45 24.51 17.07 -11.97
CA ASN A 45 24.30 17.21 -13.42
C ASN A 45 23.19 16.28 -13.97
N LYS A 46 22.58 15.43 -13.14
CA LYS A 46 21.52 14.49 -13.53
C LYS A 46 20.29 14.70 -12.65
N ASN A 47 19.42 15.60 -13.08
CA ASN A 47 18.10 15.79 -12.46
C ASN A 47 17.13 14.77 -13.06
N VAL A 48 16.47 13.99 -12.22
CA VAL A 48 15.46 13.02 -12.63
C VAL A 48 14.11 13.43 -12.05
N SER A 49 13.11 13.59 -12.92
CA SER A 49 11.73 13.83 -12.54
C SER A 49 10.89 12.60 -12.85
N ILE A 50 10.07 12.19 -11.90
CA ILE A 50 9.12 11.09 -12.05
C ILE A 50 7.72 11.65 -11.87
N GLU A 51 6.97 11.66 -12.97
CA GLU A 51 5.58 12.08 -13.04
C GLU A 51 4.70 10.84 -12.87
N VAL A 52 3.74 10.90 -11.96
CA VAL A 52 2.77 9.85 -11.71
C VAL A 52 1.39 10.40 -12.02
N GLU A 53 0.75 9.84 -13.04
CA GLU A 53 -0.56 10.24 -13.50
C GLU A 53 -1.61 9.20 -13.10
N SER A 54 -2.60 9.62 -12.32
CA SER A 54 -3.80 8.86 -12.02
C SER A 54 -5.00 9.53 -12.68
N GLU A 55 -6.10 8.78 -12.91
CA GLU A 55 -7.32 9.26 -13.59
C GLU A 55 -7.88 10.60 -13.06
N LYS A 56 -7.53 11.00 -11.84
CA LYS A 56 -8.02 12.23 -11.19
C LYS A 56 -6.92 13.17 -10.72
N GLN A 57 -5.64 12.77 -10.80
CA GLN A 57 -4.55 13.53 -10.19
C GLN A 57 -3.22 13.23 -10.88
N LEU A 58 -2.56 14.29 -11.34
CA LEU A 58 -1.14 14.25 -11.73
C LEU A 58 -0.29 14.62 -10.50
N CYS A 59 0.74 13.83 -10.23
CA CYS A 59 1.68 14.03 -9.13
C CYS A 59 3.11 13.93 -9.65
N ASP A 60 3.85 15.04 -9.60
CA ASP A 60 5.24 15.07 -10.06
C ASP A 60 6.19 15.04 -8.87
N ILE A 61 7.21 14.18 -8.96
CA ILE A 61 8.27 14.01 -7.98
C ILE A 61 9.58 14.38 -8.64
N TYR A 62 10.35 15.26 -7.98
CA TYR A 62 11.66 15.69 -8.47
C TYR A 62 12.75 15.17 -7.54
N TYR A 63 13.75 14.51 -8.11
CA TYR A 63 14.96 14.09 -7.43
C TYR A 63 16.10 14.97 -7.94
N VAL A 64 16.43 16.01 -7.14
CA VAL A 64 17.59 16.87 -7.35
C VAL A 64 18.57 16.52 -6.24
N SER A 65 19.68 15.86 -6.59
CA SER A 65 20.73 15.52 -5.64
C SER A 65 21.88 16.50 -5.78
N ASP A 66 22.05 17.40 -4.80
CA ASP A 66 23.25 18.23 -4.63
C ASP A 66 24.40 17.48 -3.92
N ALA A 67 24.16 16.20 -3.56
CA ALA A 67 25.12 15.34 -2.88
C ALA A 67 26.09 14.65 -3.89
N PRO A 68 27.27 14.18 -3.46
CA PRO A 68 28.10 13.29 -4.27
C PRO A 68 27.25 12.08 -4.69
N VAL A 69 27.39 11.67 -5.96
CA VAL A 69 26.59 10.64 -6.66
C VAL A 69 25.90 9.68 -5.69
N ASP A 70 24.60 9.89 -5.48
CA ASP A 70 23.79 8.95 -4.72
C ASP A 70 23.16 7.98 -5.71
N HIS A 71 23.21 6.70 -5.39
CA HIS A 71 22.67 5.65 -6.25
C HIS A 71 21.17 5.43 -6.00
N ILE A 72 20.58 6.15 -5.02
CA ILE A 72 19.15 6.04 -4.70
C ILE A 72 18.49 7.40 -4.42
N GLY A 73 17.27 7.56 -4.92
CA GLY A 73 16.33 8.59 -4.50
C GLY A 73 15.04 8.00 -3.94
N GLU A 74 14.61 8.43 -2.75
CA GLU A 74 13.32 8.02 -2.15
C GLU A 74 12.32 9.18 -2.11
N SER A 75 11.09 8.96 -2.57
CA SER A 75 10.01 9.96 -2.42
C SER A 75 9.32 9.85 -1.06
N ALA A 76 8.62 10.92 -0.68
CA ALA A 76 7.56 10.82 0.32
C ALA A 76 6.40 9.95 -0.21
N TYR A 77 5.60 9.39 0.70
CA TYR A 77 4.39 8.67 0.32
C TYR A 77 3.32 9.65 -0.16
N MET A 78 2.77 9.39 -1.34
CA MET A 78 1.61 10.11 -1.87
C MET A 78 0.34 9.26 -1.75
N CYS A 79 -0.80 9.91 -1.53
CA CYS A 79 -2.10 9.25 -1.55
C CYS A 79 -2.73 9.43 -2.92
N LEU A 80 -3.00 8.32 -3.61
CA LEU A 80 -3.65 8.32 -4.93
C LEU A 80 -5.06 7.77 -4.84
N GLN A 81 -5.84 7.90 -5.92
CA GLN A 81 -7.12 7.21 -6.02
C GLN A 81 -6.90 5.75 -6.42
N PRO A 82 -7.74 4.80 -5.92
CA PRO A 82 -7.72 3.43 -6.41
C PRO A 82 -8.03 3.41 -7.91
N GLY A 83 -7.31 2.58 -8.67
CA GLY A 83 -7.44 2.48 -10.12
C GLY A 83 -6.10 2.32 -10.82
N LYS A 84 -6.11 2.47 -12.14
CA LYS A 84 -4.90 2.47 -12.95
C LYS A 84 -4.16 3.79 -12.80
N PHE A 85 -2.84 3.72 -12.82
CA PHE A 85 -1.97 4.89 -12.90
C PHE A 85 -0.91 4.64 -13.97
N ALA A 86 -0.51 5.71 -14.64
CA ALA A 86 0.67 5.74 -15.48
C ALA A 86 1.78 6.46 -14.74
N TRP A 87 3.03 6.09 -15.03
CA TRP A 87 4.19 6.85 -14.56
C TRP A 87 5.12 7.11 -15.73
N ARG A 88 5.81 8.24 -15.67
CA ARG A 88 6.79 8.69 -16.66
C ARG A 88 7.99 9.22 -15.90
N ALA A 89 9.18 8.69 -16.18
CA ALA A 89 10.42 9.28 -15.70
C ALA A 89 11.12 9.99 -16.85
N ASN A 90 11.67 11.17 -16.56
CA ASN A 90 12.43 11.97 -17.49
C ASN A 90 13.64 12.57 -16.78
N SER A 91 14.79 12.60 -17.46
CA SER A 91 15.95 13.35 -17.00
C SER A 91 16.03 14.70 -17.71
N ALA A 92 16.45 15.74 -16.99
CA ALA A 92 16.63 17.08 -17.56
C ALA A 92 17.63 17.11 -18.74
N GLY A 93 18.57 16.17 -18.78
CA GLY A 93 19.52 16.00 -19.90
C GLY A 93 18.97 15.20 -21.08
N GLY A 94 17.74 14.67 -20.99
CA GLY A 94 17.13 13.81 -22.02
C GLY A 94 17.77 12.43 -22.16
N GLU A 95 18.78 12.12 -21.35
CA GLU A 95 19.48 10.83 -21.41
C GLU A 95 18.58 9.68 -20.95
N VAL A 96 17.78 9.90 -19.90
CA VAL A 96 16.92 8.89 -19.29
C VAL A 96 15.45 9.22 -19.57
N SER A 97 14.75 8.30 -20.21
CA SER A 97 13.30 8.34 -20.35
C SER A 97 12.71 6.94 -20.24
N GLY A 98 11.58 6.83 -19.57
CA GLY A 98 10.81 5.60 -19.51
C GLY A 98 9.41 5.85 -18.97
N ASN A 99 8.52 4.93 -19.27
CA ASN A 99 7.14 4.98 -18.85
C ASN A 99 6.62 3.59 -18.53
N GLY A 100 5.54 3.54 -17.77
CA GLY A 100 4.83 2.31 -17.50
C GLY A 100 3.49 2.56 -16.85
N GLU A 101 2.76 1.49 -16.62
CA GLU A 101 1.45 1.53 -15.98
C GLU A 101 1.43 0.56 -14.80
N GLY A 102 0.57 0.86 -13.83
CA GLY A 102 0.32 0.01 -12.68
C GLY A 102 -1.13 0.14 -12.20
N GLU A 103 -1.52 -0.75 -11.29
CA GLU A 103 -2.86 -0.75 -10.70
C GLU A 103 -2.75 -0.67 -9.18
N LEU A 104 -3.48 0.29 -8.59
CA LEU A 104 -3.56 0.50 -7.15
C LEU A 104 -4.94 0.07 -6.64
N ARG A 105 -4.97 -0.83 -5.67
CA ARG A 105 -6.18 -1.24 -4.97
C ARG A 105 -6.36 -0.45 -3.68
N ALA A 106 -7.62 -0.24 -3.29
CA ALA A 106 -7.96 0.51 -2.10
C ALA A 106 -7.32 -0.07 -0.82
N GLY A 107 -6.84 0.80 0.05
CA GLY A 107 -6.22 0.44 1.33
C GLY A 107 -4.83 -0.23 1.24
N GLY A 108 -4.31 -0.47 0.04
CA GLY A 108 -2.97 -1.00 -0.18
C GLY A 108 -1.87 0.06 -0.01
N VAL A 109 -0.69 -0.39 0.41
CA VAL A 109 0.53 0.42 0.40
C VAL A 109 1.44 -0.14 -0.68
N TYR A 110 1.85 0.72 -1.60
CA TYR A 110 2.61 0.36 -2.79
C TYR A 110 3.94 1.09 -2.82
N VAL A 111 4.94 0.41 -3.33
CA VAL A 111 6.29 0.94 -3.58
C VAL A 111 6.62 0.68 -5.04
N LEU A 112 6.79 1.73 -5.83
CA LEU A 112 7.25 1.67 -7.20
C LEU A 112 8.77 1.83 -7.22
N CYS A 113 9.49 0.75 -7.52
CA CYS A 113 10.93 0.77 -7.68
C CYS A 113 11.26 0.94 -9.17
N ILE A 114 11.99 1.99 -9.52
CA ILE A 114 12.45 2.27 -10.87
C ILE A 114 13.97 2.19 -10.89
N ARG A 115 14.52 1.37 -11.79
CA ARG A 115 15.95 1.17 -11.96
C ARG A 115 16.44 1.76 -13.28
N GLU A 116 17.48 2.57 -13.21
CA GLU A 116 18.27 3.02 -14.36
C GLU A 116 19.48 2.10 -14.57
N ARG A 117 19.80 1.81 -15.82
CA ARG A 117 21.05 1.17 -16.24
C ARG A 117 21.51 1.81 -17.55
N LEU A 118 22.77 2.26 -17.60
CA LEU A 118 23.39 2.83 -18.81
C LEU A 118 22.54 3.95 -19.47
N GLY A 119 21.93 4.83 -18.68
CA GLY A 119 21.09 5.92 -19.19
C GLY A 119 19.69 5.51 -19.63
N ARG A 120 19.26 4.26 -19.45
CA ARG A 120 17.89 3.83 -19.76
C ARG A 120 17.23 3.24 -18.53
N LEU A 121 15.92 3.40 -18.41
CA LEU A 121 15.16 2.67 -17.41
C LEU A 121 15.05 1.20 -17.83
N ASP A 122 15.76 0.34 -17.12
CA ASP A 122 15.85 -1.09 -17.42
C ASP A 122 14.67 -1.85 -16.82
N MET A 123 14.21 -1.43 -15.64
CA MET A 123 13.18 -2.16 -14.91
C MET A 123 12.37 -1.25 -13.99
N ALA A 124 11.05 -1.45 -13.99
CA ALA A 124 10.14 -0.84 -13.04
C ALA A 124 9.27 -1.93 -12.40
N VAL A 125 9.28 -2.00 -11.07
CA VAL A 125 8.52 -3.00 -10.32
C VAL A 125 7.63 -2.32 -9.30
N LEU A 126 6.34 -2.63 -9.36
CA LEU A 126 5.38 -2.25 -8.35
C LEU A 126 5.30 -3.35 -7.29
N HIS A 127 5.85 -3.07 -6.12
CA HIS A 127 5.70 -3.92 -4.95
C HIS A 127 4.53 -3.45 -4.10
N ALA A 128 3.77 -4.40 -3.56
CA ALA A 128 2.70 -4.15 -2.59
C ALA A 128 3.04 -4.84 -1.26
N PRO A 129 3.84 -4.20 -0.37
CA PRO A 129 4.30 -4.82 0.87
C PRO A 129 3.15 -5.18 1.82
N ASN A 130 2.05 -4.43 1.73
CA ASN A 130 0.79 -4.75 2.40
C ASN A 130 -0.31 -4.88 1.35
N PRO A 131 -0.72 -6.12 0.99
CA PRO A 131 -1.84 -6.30 0.09
C PRO A 131 -3.11 -5.67 0.70
N PRO A 132 -4.04 -5.19 -0.16
CA PRO A 132 -5.31 -4.65 0.31
C PRO A 132 -6.01 -5.66 1.21
N ASN A 133 -6.65 -5.15 2.27
CA ASN A 133 -7.26 -5.99 3.29
C ASN A 133 -8.49 -6.70 2.69
N GLU A 134 -8.36 -7.98 2.34
CA GLU A 134 -9.49 -8.84 1.95
C GLU A 134 -10.23 -9.30 3.21
N LEU A 135 -10.93 -8.38 3.88
CA LEU A 135 -11.88 -8.78 4.91
C LEU A 135 -13.11 -9.34 4.21
N ASN A 136 -13.24 -10.67 4.24
CA ASN A 136 -14.42 -11.33 3.69
C ASN A 136 -15.64 -11.02 4.57
N LEU A 137 -16.43 -10.02 4.16
CA LEU A 137 -17.70 -9.66 4.80
C LEU A 137 -18.70 -10.82 4.86
N ALA A 138 -18.52 -11.87 4.04
CA ALA A 138 -19.35 -13.07 4.11
C ALA A 138 -19.22 -13.81 5.45
N TRP A 139 -18.11 -13.63 6.19
CA TRP A 139 -17.89 -14.24 7.51
C TRP A 139 -18.56 -13.53 8.68
N ILE A 140 -19.14 -12.37 8.43
CA ILE A 140 -19.95 -11.66 9.43
C ILE A 140 -21.37 -12.25 9.50
N VAL A 141 -21.88 -12.85 8.42
CA VAL A 141 -23.23 -13.42 8.38
C VAL A 141 -23.42 -14.62 9.34
N PRO A 142 -22.50 -15.60 9.39
CA PRO A 142 -22.61 -16.71 10.37
C PRO A 142 -22.54 -16.23 11.83
N GLN A 143 -21.77 -15.17 12.11
CA GLN A 143 -21.65 -14.60 13.46
C GLN A 143 -22.97 -13.99 13.93
N TYR A 144 -23.63 -13.20 13.08
CA TYR A 144 -24.94 -12.62 13.41
C TYR A 144 -26.00 -13.69 13.63
N LEU A 145 -26.00 -14.77 12.83
CA LEU A 145 -26.95 -15.86 13.00
C LEU A 145 -26.78 -16.57 14.34
N LEU A 146 -25.54 -16.87 14.75
CA LEU A 146 -25.26 -17.50 16.04
C LEU A 146 -25.65 -16.61 17.22
N VAL A 147 -25.38 -15.31 17.15
CA VAL A 147 -25.76 -14.35 18.20
C VAL A 147 -27.28 -14.27 18.31
N SER A 148 -27.99 -14.15 17.19
CA SER A 148 -29.46 -14.13 17.18
C SER A 148 -30.06 -15.43 17.72
N MET A 149 -29.49 -16.60 17.39
CA MET A 149 -29.94 -17.88 17.96
C MET A 149 -29.69 -17.95 19.47
N ALA A 150 -28.52 -17.49 19.94
CA ALA A 150 -28.21 -17.44 21.36
C ALA A 150 -29.17 -16.51 22.12
N GLU A 151 -29.51 -15.36 21.54
CA GLU A 151 -30.46 -14.40 22.11
C GLU A 151 -31.88 -14.99 22.20
N ILE A 152 -32.34 -15.70 21.16
CA ILE A 152 -33.63 -16.40 21.16
C ILE A 152 -33.63 -17.50 22.23
N MET A 153 -32.59 -18.32 22.32
CA MET A 153 -32.49 -19.38 23.32
C MET A 153 -32.48 -18.81 24.74
N PHE A 154 -31.75 -17.73 24.96
CA PHE A 154 -31.74 -17.02 26.25
C PHE A 154 -33.13 -16.50 26.63
N ALA A 155 -33.86 -15.91 25.68
CA ALA A 155 -35.22 -15.43 25.90
C ALA A 155 -36.21 -16.58 26.21
N VAL A 156 -36.12 -17.70 25.47
CA VAL A 156 -36.99 -18.87 25.67
C VAL A 156 -36.75 -19.52 27.03
N SER A 157 -35.48 -19.79 27.39
CA SER A 157 -35.15 -20.36 28.70
C SER A 157 -35.48 -19.39 29.85
N GLY A 158 -35.32 -18.08 29.64
CA GLY A 158 -35.72 -17.06 30.61
C GLY A 158 -37.23 -17.02 30.85
N LEU A 159 -38.03 -17.16 29.78
CA LEU A 159 -39.49 -17.27 29.86
C LEU A 159 -39.93 -18.55 30.57
N GLU A 160 -39.27 -19.68 30.28
CA GLU A 160 -39.58 -20.97 30.91
C GLU A 160 -39.33 -20.95 32.44
N PHE A 161 -38.24 -20.32 32.88
CA PHE A 161 -37.96 -20.09 34.30
C PHE A 161 -38.98 -19.12 34.94
N SER A 162 -39.48 -18.14 34.19
CA SER A 162 -40.50 -17.21 34.69
C SER A 162 -41.85 -17.89 34.90
N PHE A 163 -42.26 -18.77 33.97
CA PHE A 163 -43.54 -19.49 34.09
C PHE A 163 -43.53 -20.54 35.22
N THR A 164 -42.43 -21.26 35.41
CA THR A 164 -42.31 -22.23 36.51
C THR A 164 -42.34 -21.55 37.88
N GLN A 165 -41.74 -20.36 38.02
CA GLN A 165 -41.85 -19.57 39.24
C GLN A 165 -43.27 -19.08 39.51
N VAL A 166 -43.96 -18.54 38.51
CA VAL A 166 -45.34 -18.03 38.68
C VAL A 166 -46.31 -19.17 39.01
N LEU A 167 -46.19 -20.33 38.36
CA LEU A 167 -47.00 -21.51 38.72
C LEU A 167 -46.71 -22.01 40.14
N SER A 168 -45.44 -21.97 40.59
CA SER A 168 -45.09 -22.36 41.96
C SER A 168 -45.67 -21.43 43.02
N MET A 169 -45.87 -20.15 42.68
CA MET A 169 -46.39 -19.14 43.61
C MET A 169 -47.92 -19.11 43.68
N ILE A 170 -48.62 -19.66 42.68
CA ILE A 170 -50.09 -19.77 42.64
C ILE A 170 -50.59 -21.04 43.37
N ASN A 171 -49.73 -22.03 43.60
CA ASN A 171 -50.09 -23.31 44.24
C ASN A 171 -49.70 -23.38 45.74
N ILE A 172 -49.57 -22.22 46.39
CA ILE A 172 -49.37 -22.03 47.85
C ILE A 172 -50.53 -21.17 48.35
#